data_AF-A0A8H5HWW1-F1
#
_entry.id   AF-A0A8H5HWW1-F1
#
_cell.length_a   1.000
_cell.length_b   1.000
_cell.length_c   1.000
_cell.angle_alpha   90.00
_cell.angle_beta   90.00
_cell.angle_gamma   90.00
#
_symmetry.space_group_name_H-M   'P 1'
#
loop_
_entity.id
_entity.type
_entity.pdbx_description
1 polymer ?
#
loop_
_entity_poly.entity_id
_entity_poly.type
_entity_poly.pdbx_seq_one_letter_code
_entity_poly.pdbx_strand_id
1 'polypeptide(L)'
;MTNPNSTDEAEFYGPYNNYLFPYDQGFQVTPQYRGPVAPGSIDYVTTYLITHYKDLSEEEIPVMFIEVKPPTMLRYPGTRGAADTQMRERYSILGSLAQIPRLYGISAIGRRICIYKYTTDQRRLEPRAIPRDEVVNDTAPET
;
A
#
# COMPACT_ATOMS: atom_id res chain seq x y z
N MET A 1 12.29 22.48 -11.42
CA MET A 1 11.39 23.31 -10.59
C MET A 1 9.98 22.84 -10.88
N THR A 2 9.23 22.42 -9.87
CA THR A 2 7.81 22.09 -10.02
C THR A 2 6.97 23.36 -10.05
N ASN A 3 5.94 23.38 -10.90
CA ASN A 3 4.95 24.46 -10.87
C ASN A 3 3.95 24.17 -9.72
N PRO A 4 3.90 24.98 -8.66
CA PRO A 4 3.01 24.74 -7.53
C PRO A 4 1.51 24.82 -7.89
N ASN A 5 1.18 25.35 -9.07
CA ASN A 5 -0.18 25.45 -9.59
C ASN A 5 -0.47 24.46 -10.72
N SER A 6 0.39 23.47 -10.98
CA SER A 6 0.11 22.47 -12.01
C SER A 6 -1.11 21.64 -11.64
N THR A 7 -1.94 21.34 -12.64
CA THR A 7 -3.03 20.35 -12.52
C THR A 7 -2.57 18.96 -12.93
N ASP A 8 -1.35 18.84 -13.47
CA ASP A 8 -0.73 17.56 -13.78
C ASP A 8 -0.10 17.00 -12.50
N GLU A 9 -0.75 15.96 -11.94
CA GLU A 9 -0.31 15.26 -10.75
C GLU A 9 1.12 14.71 -10.90
N ALA A 10 1.52 14.35 -12.13
CA ALA A 10 2.81 13.75 -12.41
C ALA A 10 4.00 14.68 -12.10
N GLU A 11 3.80 15.99 -12.19
CA GLU A 11 4.83 16.97 -11.79
C GLU A 11 5.20 16.85 -10.32
N PHE A 12 4.27 16.44 -9.47
CA PHE A 12 4.47 16.37 -8.03
C PHE A 12 5.03 15.02 -7.54
N TYR A 13 4.93 13.95 -8.34
CA TYR A 13 5.43 12.62 -7.95
C TYR A 13 6.92 12.61 -7.61
N GLY A 14 7.75 13.19 -8.48
CA GLY A 14 9.21 13.25 -8.27
C GLY A 14 9.59 13.96 -6.97
N PRO A 15 9.12 15.20 -6.74
CA PRO A 15 9.36 15.91 -5.49
C PRO A 15 8.84 15.16 -4.26
N TYR A 16 7.61 14.65 -4.26
CA TYR A 16 7.08 13.92 -3.09
C TYR A 16 7.90 12.67 -2.78
N ASN A 17 8.28 11.91 -3.80
CA ASN A 17 9.16 10.75 -3.61
C ASN A 17 10.49 11.18 -2.98
N ASN A 18 11.14 12.23 -3.50
CA ASN A 18 12.45 12.65 -2.99
C ASN A 18 12.38 13.33 -1.60
N TYR A 19 11.31 14.05 -1.28
CA TYR A 19 11.16 14.70 0.03
C TYR A 19 10.76 13.72 1.14
N LEU A 20 9.91 12.74 0.83
CA LEU A 20 9.42 11.76 1.81
C LEU A 20 10.33 10.54 1.93
N PHE A 21 11.00 10.17 0.82
CA PHE A 21 11.86 9.00 0.71
C PHE A 21 13.16 9.37 -0.03
N PRO A 22 14.08 10.10 0.62
CA PRO A 22 15.27 10.63 -0.03
C PRO A 22 16.19 9.51 -0.54
N TYR A 23 16.51 9.53 -1.83
CA TYR A 23 17.38 8.52 -2.45
C TYR A 23 18.80 8.54 -1.86
N ASP A 24 19.32 9.71 -1.50
CA ASP A 24 20.62 9.89 -0.86
C ASP A 24 20.68 9.28 0.56
N GLN A 25 19.52 8.97 1.15
CA GLN A 25 19.39 8.22 2.40
C GLN A 25 19.16 6.72 2.17
N GLY A 26 19.23 6.23 0.94
CA GLY A 26 19.12 4.80 0.62
C GLY A 26 17.69 4.29 0.44
N PHE A 27 16.71 5.19 0.31
CA PHE A 27 15.33 4.81 -0.02
C PHE A 27 15.11 4.65 -1.52
N GLN A 28 14.20 3.74 -1.88
CA GLN A 28 13.72 3.57 -3.25
C GLN A 28 12.20 3.41 -3.25
N VAL A 29 11.54 4.10 -4.18
CA VAL A 29 10.09 4.00 -4.41
C VAL A 29 9.84 3.34 -5.75
N THR A 30 9.31 2.12 -5.74
CA THR A 30 9.09 1.30 -6.93
C THR A 30 7.58 1.12 -7.17
N PRO A 31 7.00 1.71 -8.25
CA PRO A 31 5.65 1.40 -8.65
C PRO A 31 5.58 -0.03 -9.22
N GLN A 32 4.65 -0.82 -8.72
CA GLN A 32 4.35 -2.17 -9.16
C GLN A 32 2.93 -2.19 -9.71
N TYR A 33 2.81 -2.45 -11.00
CA TYR A 33 1.53 -2.64 -11.66
C TYR A 33 1.17 -4.13 -11.60
N ARG A 34 0.12 -4.46 -10.86
CA ARG A 34 -0.41 -5.81 -10.84
C ARG A 34 -1.65 -5.87 -11.71
N GLY A 35 -1.58 -6.73 -12.73
CA GLY A 35 -2.73 -7.08 -13.53
C GLY A 35 -3.76 -7.88 -12.70
N PRO A 36 -4.98 -7.98 -13.21
CA PRO A 36 -6.06 -8.73 -12.56
C PRO A 36 -5.65 -10.19 -12.30
N VAL A 37 -5.82 -10.66 -11.06
CA VAL A 37 -5.49 -12.03 -10.63
C VAL A 37 -6.49 -13.06 -11.18
N ALA A 38 -7.67 -12.62 -11.64
CA ALA A 38 -8.72 -13.47 -12.20
C ALA A 38 -9.08 -13.07 -13.65
N PRO A 39 -9.30 -14.03 -14.57
CA PRO A 39 -9.83 -13.75 -15.90
C PRO A 39 -11.15 -13.00 -15.82
N GLY A 40 -11.25 -11.83 -16.44
CA GLY A 40 -12.46 -10.98 -16.49
C GLY A 40 -12.51 -9.84 -15.45
N SER A 41 -11.50 -9.70 -14.60
CA SER A 41 -11.34 -8.52 -13.73
C SER A 41 -10.56 -7.41 -14.46
N ILE A 42 -10.92 -6.14 -14.26
CA ILE A 42 -10.22 -4.94 -14.79
C ILE A 42 -9.45 -4.24 -13.65
N ASP A 43 -9.34 -4.87 -12.47
CA ASP A 43 -8.73 -4.24 -11.31
C ASP A 43 -7.20 -4.24 -11.41
N TYR A 44 -6.67 -3.19 -12.02
CA TYR A 44 -5.26 -2.82 -11.89
C TYR A 44 -5.08 -2.13 -10.54
N VAL A 45 -4.16 -2.68 -9.73
CA VAL A 45 -3.72 -2.01 -8.51
C VAL A 45 -2.35 -1.43 -8.75
N THR A 46 -2.25 -0.12 -8.50
CA THR A 46 -0.94 0.53 -8.43
C THR A 46 -0.45 0.38 -7.00
N THR A 47 0.61 -0.41 -6.83
CA THR A 47 1.26 -0.57 -5.54
C THR A 47 2.59 0.19 -5.57
N TYR A 48 2.78 1.16 -4.69
CA TYR A 48 4.10 1.75 -4.45
C TYR A 48 4.77 0.96 -3.34
N LEU A 49 5.87 0.28 -3.65
CA LEU A 49 6.72 -0.36 -2.65
C LEU A 49 7.86 0.59 -2.32
N ILE A 50 8.04 0.85 -1.03
CA ILE A 50 9.16 1.64 -0.52
C ILE A 50 10.12 0.68 0.15
N THR A 51 11.36 0.65 -0.34
CA THR A 51 12.46 -0.15 0.18
C THR A 51 13.59 0.73 0.67
N HIS A 52 14.43 0.18 1.55
CA HIS A 52 15.65 0.80 2.03
C HIS A 52 16.80 -0.18 1.91
N TYR A 53 17.93 0.26 1.37
CA TYR A 53 19.17 -0.52 1.33
C TYR A 53 19.91 -0.38 2.65
N LYS A 54 20.17 -1.50 3.34
CA LYS A 54 20.95 -1.46 4.58
C LYS A 54 22.43 -1.68 4.24
N ASP A 55 23.26 -0.68 4.53
CA ASP A 55 24.71 -0.72 4.32
C ASP A 55 25.10 -1.06 2.86
N LEU A 56 26.23 -1.78 2.67
CA LEU A 56 26.69 -2.29 1.37
C LEU A 56 25.94 -3.56 0.93
N SER A 57 24.85 -3.94 1.59
CA SER A 57 24.05 -5.09 1.15
C SER A 57 23.20 -4.69 -0.04
N GLU A 58 23.15 -5.56 -1.06
CA GLU A 58 22.24 -5.41 -2.21
C GLU A 58 20.79 -5.80 -1.85
N GLU A 59 20.48 -6.01 -0.57
CA GLU A 59 19.16 -6.45 -0.13
C GLU A 59 18.23 -5.25 0.08
N GLU A 60 17.13 -5.23 -0.69
CA GLU A 60 16.06 -4.26 -0.54
C GLU A 60 15.14 -4.64 0.63
N ILE A 61 15.21 -3.88 1.73
CA ILE A 61 14.34 -4.13 2.89
C ILE A 61 13.05 -3.34 2.72
N PRO A 62 11.86 -3.99 2.71
CA PRO A 62 10.60 -3.27 2.63
C PRO A 62 10.36 -2.48 3.92
N VAL A 63 10.13 -1.17 3.77
CA VAL A 63 9.86 -0.27 4.90
C VAL A 63 8.41 0.22 4.92
N MET A 64 7.79 0.32 3.74
CA MET A 64 6.41 0.73 3.60
C MET A 64 5.86 0.29 2.24
N PHE A 65 4.54 0.13 2.13
CA PHE A 65 3.89 0.06 0.82
C PHE A 65 2.54 0.78 0.79
N ILE A 66 2.10 1.19 -0.39
CA ILE A 66 0.84 1.88 -0.61
C ILE A 66 0.13 1.20 -1.77
N GLU A 67 -1.09 0.74 -1.57
CA GLU A 67 -1.98 0.29 -2.65
C GLU A 67 -3.01 1.36 -2.95
N VAL A 68 -3.08 1.78 -4.22
CA VAL A 68 -3.99 2.83 -4.69
C VAL A 68 -5.02 2.24 -5.64
N LYS A 69 -6.30 2.51 -5.35
CA LYS A 69 -7.46 2.21 -6.20
C LYS A 69 -8.25 3.49 -6.48
N PRO A 70 -8.91 3.61 -7.66
CA PRO A 70 -9.67 4.80 -7.99
C PRO A 70 -10.91 4.96 -7.10
N PRO A 71 -11.41 6.20 -6.89
CA PRO A 71 -12.60 6.45 -6.05
C PRO A 71 -13.87 5.76 -6.55
N THR A 72 -13.93 5.43 -7.84
CA THR A 72 -15.04 4.69 -8.47
C THR A 72 -15.26 3.32 -7.85
N MET A 73 -14.20 2.71 -7.28
CA MET A 73 -14.31 1.41 -6.63
C MET A 73 -15.23 1.43 -5.41
N LEU A 74 -15.37 2.56 -4.72
CA LEU A 74 -16.29 2.68 -3.58
C LEU A 74 -17.78 2.57 -3.95
N ARG A 75 -18.11 2.46 -5.25
CA ARG A 75 -19.49 2.21 -5.71
C ARG A 75 -19.88 0.75 -5.65
N TYR A 76 -18.91 -0.17 -5.60
CA TYR A 76 -19.16 -1.60 -5.58
C TYR A 76 -19.12 -2.13 -4.15
N PRO A 77 -20.25 -2.65 -3.62
CA PRO A 77 -20.27 -3.30 -2.31
C PRO A 77 -19.21 -4.38 -2.22
N GLY A 78 -18.52 -4.46 -1.08
CA GLY A 78 -17.46 -5.46 -0.84
C GLY A 78 -16.07 -5.04 -1.32
N THR A 79 -15.93 -3.89 -1.99
CA THR A 79 -14.62 -3.34 -2.37
C THR A 79 -13.70 -3.19 -1.16
N ARG A 80 -14.23 -2.74 -0.02
CA ARG A 80 -13.42 -2.57 1.20
C ARG A 80 -12.95 -3.90 1.76
N GLY A 81 -13.80 -4.92 1.76
CA GLY A 81 -13.42 -6.29 2.16
C GLY A 81 -12.38 -6.91 1.22
N ALA A 82 -12.52 -6.68 -0.08
CA ALA A 82 -11.53 -7.12 -1.07
C ALA A 82 -10.19 -6.39 -0.89
N ALA A 83 -10.20 -5.08 -0.66
CA ALA A 83 -9.00 -4.31 -0.37
C ALA A 83 -8.33 -4.75 0.95
N ASP A 84 -9.10 -5.04 2.01
CA ASP A 84 -8.55 -5.57 3.26
C ASP A 84 -7.90 -6.95 3.05
N THR A 85 -8.54 -7.82 2.29
CA THR A 85 -7.98 -9.13 1.92
C THR A 85 -6.67 -8.97 1.17
N GLN A 86 -6.64 -8.09 0.17
CA GLN A 86 -5.45 -7.80 -0.64
C GLN A 86 -4.29 -7.27 0.22
N MET A 87 -4.56 -6.30 1.11
CA MET A 87 -3.54 -5.77 2.03
C MET A 87 -2.96 -6.87 2.92
N ARG A 88 -3.80 -7.78 3.45
CA ARG A 88 -3.36 -8.89 4.31
C ARG A 88 -2.50 -9.91 3.57
N GLU A 89 -2.86 -10.25 2.34
CA GLU A 89 -2.02 -11.06 1.45
C GLU A 89 -0.68 -10.38 1.16
N ARG A 90 -0.68 -9.06 1.02
CA ARG A 90 0.56 -8.32 0.83
C ARG A 90 1.47 -8.40 2.06
N TYR A 91 0.91 -8.33 3.26
CA TYR A 91 1.65 -8.51 4.50
C TYR A 91 2.16 -9.93 4.72
N SER A 92 1.46 -10.97 4.25
CA SER A 92 1.99 -12.34 4.38
C SER A 92 3.27 -12.54 3.56
N ILE A 93 3.41 -11.82 2.45
CA ILE A 93 4.61 -11.83 1.61
C ILE A 93 5.68 -10.87 2.15
N LEU A 94 5.33 -9.61 2.40
CA LEU A 94 6.33 -8.59 2.78
C LEU A 94 6.76 -8.69 4.25
N GLY A 95 5.88 -9.19 5.13
CA GLY A 95 6.18 -9.31 6.55
C GLY A 95 7.29 -10.30 6.88
N SER A 96 7.53 -11.30 6.02
CA SER A 96 8.67 -12.22 6.16
C SER A 96 9.99 -11.63 5.65
N LEU A 97 9.93 -10.64 4.77
CA LEU A 97 11.08 -9.92 4.22
C LEU A 97 11.45 -8.68 5.06
N ALA A 98 10.50 -8.16 5.83
CA ALA A 98 10.71 -7.01 6.67
C ALA A 98 11.70 -7.34 7.81
N GLN A 99 12.88 -6.73 7.75
CA GLN A 99 13.89 -6.80 8.82
C GLN A 99 13.74 -5.67 9.85
N ILE A 100 12.60 -4.98 9.84
CA ILE A 100 12.28 -3.86 10.73
C ILE A 100 11.20 -4.23 11.74
N PRO A 101 11.14 -3.60 12.92
CA PRO A 101 10.15 -3.94 13.94
C PRO A 101 8.71 -3.69 13.51
N ARG A 102 8.50 -2.73 12.59
CA ARG A 102 7.17 -2.31 12.12
C ARG A 102 7.16 -2.07 10.62
N LEU A 103 6.29 -2.78 9.90
CA LEU A 103 6.02 -2.54 8.49
C LEU A 103 4.66 -1.84 8.34
N TYR A 104 4.67 -0.65 7.72
CA TYR A 104 3.46 0.13 7.45
C TYR A 104 2.94 -0.11 6.03
N GLY A 105 1.63 -0.09 5.89
CA GLY A 105 0.92 -0.34 4.64
C GLY A 105 -0.26 0.61 4.56
N ILE A 106 -0.50 1.24 3.41
CA ILE A 106 -1.65 2.12 3.22
C ILE A 106 -2.53 1.57 2.10
N SER A 107 -3.81 1.36 2.38
CA SER A 107 -4.82 1.16 1.35
C SER A 107 -5.52 2.49 1.09
N ALA A 108 -5.36 3.03 -0.12
CA ALA A 108 -6.00 4.26 -0.55
C ALA A 108 -7.04 3.97 -1.64
N ILE A 109 -8.30 4.31 -1.38
CA ILE A 109 -9.38 4.25 -2.37
C ILE A 109 -9.92 5.67 -2.58
N GLY A 110 -9.48 6.30 -3.66
CA GLY A 110 -9.62 7.74 -3.82
C GLY A 110 -9.03 8.50 -2.63
N ARG A 111 -9.85 9.31 -1.95
CA ARG A 111 -9.44 10.12 -0.77
C ARG A 111 -9.62 9.40 0.57
N ARG A 112 -10.06 8.14 0.57
CA ARG A 112 -10.26 7.35 1.79
C ARG A 112 -9.03 6.47 1.99
N ILE A 113 -8.40 6.57 3.16
CA ILE A 113 -7.23 5.76 3.50
C ILE A 113 -7.52 4.85 4.67
N CYS A 114 -6.90 3.68 4.67
CA CYS A 114 -6.77 2.80 5.83
C CYS A 114 -5.28 2.50 6.03
N ILE A 115 -4.80 2.71 7.25
CA ILE A 115 -3.39 2.49 7.60
C ILE A 115 -3.29 1.17 8.34
N TYR A 116 -2.45 0.30 7.83
CA TYR A 116 -2.10 -0.97 8.42
C TYR A 116 -0.73 -0.88 9.09
N LYS A 117 -0.60 -1.62 10.18
CA LYS A 117 0.62 -1.73 10.97
C LYS A 117 0.87 -3.19 11.29
N TYR A 118 1.96 -3.72 10.73
CA TYR A 118 2.45 -5.05 11.05
C TYR A 118 3.59 -4.96 12.05
N THR A 119 3.45 -5.70 13.15
CA THR A 119 4.46 -5.79 14.22
C THR A 119 5.14 -7.14 14.09
N THR A 120 6.41 -7.13 13.67
CA THR A 120 7.11 -8.30 13.10
C THR A 120 7.37 -9.41 14.11
N ASP A 121 7.76 -9.05 15.34
CA ASP A 121 8.00 -9.98 16.45
C ASP A 121 6.74 -10.73 16.88
N GLN A 122 5.59 -10.04 16.90
CA GLN A 122 4.29 -10.60 17.27
C GLN A 122 3.53 -11.20 16.08
N ARG A 123 4.03 -10.99 14.86
CA ARG A 123 3.31 -11.27 13.60
C ARG A 123 1.88 -10.71 13.60
N ARG A 124 1.69 -9.57 14.26
CA ARG A 124 0.38 -8.97 14.50
C ARG A 124 0.12 -7.87 13.47
N LEU A 125 -1.02 -7.98 12.81
CA LEU A 125 -1.48 -6.97 11.86
C LEU A 125 -2.68 -6.21 12.43
N GLU A 126 -2.55 -4.89 12.47
CA GLU A 126 -3.60 -3.94 12.81
C GLU A 126 -3.94 -3.16 11.53
N PRO A 127 -5.22 -2.79 11.28
CA PRO A 127 -6.42 -3.13 12.03
C PRO A 127 -6.81 -4.62 11.93
N ARG A 128 -7.79 -5.05 12.73
CA ARG A 128 -8.36 -6.41 12.63
C ARG A 128 -9.05 -6.61 11.28
N ALA A 129 -9.11 -7.86 10.83
CA ALA A 129 -9.78 -8.20 9.57
C ALA A 129 -11.24 -7.79 9.61
N ILE A 130 -11.74 -7.28 8.49
CA ILE A 130 -13.18 -7.05 8.33
C ILE A 130 -13.86 -8.42 8.47
N PRO A 131 -14.79 -8.59 9.42
CA PRO A 131 -15.50 -9.85 9.59
C PRO A 131 -16.24 -10.23 8.30
N ARG A 132 -16.13 -11.50 7.90
CA ARG A 132 -17.01 -12.05 6.88
C ARG A 132 -18.35 -12.34 7.53
N ASP A 133 -19.41 -11.85 6.92
CA ASP A 133 -20.79 -11.99 7.38
C ASP A 133 -21.64 -12.52 6.23
N GLU A 134 -22.84 -13.03 6.53
CA GLU A 134 -23.81 -13.48 5.52
C GLU A 134 -24.32 -12.29 4.68
N VAL A 135 -24.22 -11.07 5.22
CA VAL A 135 -24.55 -9.81 4.54
C VAL A 135 -23.27 -9.12 4.08
N VAL A 136 -23.32 -8.45 2.91
CA VAL A 136 -22.19 -7.68 2.39
C VAL A 136 -21.95 -6.46 3.28
N ASN A 137 -20.97 -6.57 4.18
CA ASN A 137 -20.51 -5.47 5.02
C ASN A 137 -19.48 -4.64 4.24
N ASP A 138 -19.87 -3.42 3.81
CA ASP A 138 -18.98 -2.46 3.13
C ASP A 138 -18.48 -1.37 4.08
N THR A 139 -17.81 -1.79 5.16
CA THR A 139 -17.21 -0.89 6.15
C THR A 139 -15.69 -0.91 6.05
N ALA A 140 -15.04 0.16 6.52
CA ALA A 140 -13.59 0.13 6.69
C ALA A 140 -13.23 -0.73 7.92
N PRO A 141 -12.03 -1.33 7.98
CA PRO A 141 -11.59 -2.02 9.17
C PRO A 141 -11.54 -1.08 10.38
N GLU A 142 -11.87 -1.59 11.58
CA GLU A 142 -11.83 -0.82 12.82
C GLU A 142 -10.39 -0.49 13.23
N THR A 143 -10.10 0.79 13.45
CA THR A 143 -8.79 1.32 13.86
C THR A 143 -8.49 1.13 15.34
#